data_AF-A0A7X6NNR6-F1
#
_entry.id   AF-A0A7X6NNR6-F1
#
_cell.length_a   1.000
_cell.length_b   1.000
_cell.length_c   1.000
_cell.angle_alpha   90.00
_cell.angle_beta   90.00
_cell.angle_gamma   90.00
#
_symmetry.space_group_name_H-M   'P 1'
#
loop_
_entity.id
_entity.type
_entity.pdbx_description
1 polymer ?
#
loop_
_entity_poly.entity_id
_entity_poly.type
_entity_poly.pdbx_seq_one_letter_code
_entity_poly.pdbx_strand_id
1 'polypeptide(L)'
;MGVPDKRYLYVTFIGALVTLIAGVLLLIKPSVHVILLAMLFLTGGEAVFLIWGINRTHIRVKDTKENRSLWLLFLTGLFTFILAIVILLFREYLTGYVIQLTALGTIVVLGLQWNSNAKLYSLTKKNLVLTLLVTIIILTAVAALFVIIPPFTVETRFKAMAFLCFLSSGVVLFNYVYSMWMIKSWPVPVS
;
A
#
# COMPACT_ATOMS: atom_id res chain seq x y z
N MET A 1 1.55 21.88 -12.19
CA MET A 1 1.32 20.43 -11.93
C MET A 1 1.91 20.12 -10.55
N GLY A 2 1.17 19.40 -9.69
CA GLY A 2 1.49 19.32 -8.26
C GLY A 2 2.45 18.19 -7.91
N VAL A 3 3.37 18.46 -6.99
CA VAL A 3 4.19 17.48 -6.27
C VAL A 3 3.30 16.36 -5.73
N PRO A 4 3.74 15.07 -5.70
CA PRO A 4 2.97 14.02 -5.06
C PRO A 4 2.59 14.43 -3.63
N ASP A 5 1.29 14.38 -3.36
CA ASP A 5 0.73 14.81 -2.09
C ASP A 5 1.32 13.94 -0.97
N LYS A 6 1.98 14.60 0.00
CA LYS A 6 2.70 13.97 1.13
C LYS A 6 1.82 12.95 1.86
N ARG A 7 0.50 13.15 1.85
CA ARG A 7 -0.50 12.25 2.44
C ARG A 7 -0.45 10.86 1.82
N TYR A 8 -0.30 10.75 0.49
CA TYR A 8 -0.20 9.43 -0.17
C TYR A 8 1.09 8.71 0.20
N LEU A 9 2.19 9.44 0.38
CA LEU A 9 3.47 8.86 0.80
C LEU A 9 3.36 8.26 2.22
N TYR A 10 2.66 8.91 3.14
CA TYR A 10 2.43 8.34 4.48
C TYR A 10 1.52 7.11 4.45
N VAL A 11 0.46 7.11 3.62
CA VAL A 11 -0.41 5.94 3.46
C VAL A 11 0.35 4.76 2.86
N THR A 12 1.21 4.99 1.87
CA THR A 12 2.01 3.90 1.28
C THR A 12 3.12 3.44 2.23
N PHE A 13 3.65 4.30 3.09
CA PHE A 13 4.56 3.90 4.17
C PHE A 13 3.88 2.96 5.18
N ILE A 14 2.66 3.28 5.63
CA ILE A 14 1.88 2.38 6.50
C ILE A 14 1.60 1.06 5.76
N GLY A 15 1.22 1.13 4.48
CA GLY A 15 1.03 -0.05 3.62
C GLY A 15 2.30 -0.92 3.50
N ALA A 16 3.49 -0.32 3.47
CA ALA A 16 4.76 -1.03 3.45
C ALA A 16 5.03 -1.79 4.76
N LEU A 17 4.72 -1.18 5.91
CA LEU A 17 4.82 -1.85 7.21
C LEU A 17 3.83 -3.01 7.31
N VAL A 18 2.59 -2.80 6.85
CA VAL A 18 1.55 -3.84 6.82
C VAL A 18 1.97 -5.02 5.95
N THR A 19 2.52 -4.77 4.76
CA THR A 19 3.03 -5.83 3.87
C THR A 19 4.24 -6.56 4.47
N LEU A 20 5.12 -5.85 5.20
CA LEU A 20 6.24 -6.48 5.90
C LEU A 20 5.77 -7.44 6.99
N ILE A 21 4.82 -6.99 7.83
CA ILE A 21 4.26 -7.83 8.89
C ILE A 21 3.50 -9.01 8.28
N ALA A 22 2.75 -8.80 7.20
CA ALA A 22 2.10 -9.89 6.45
C ALA A 22 3.12 -10.92 5.94
N GLY A 23 4.27 -10.48 5.42
CA GLY A 23 5.36 -11.37 4.99
C GLY A 23 5.91 -12.24 6.13
N VAL A 24 6.14 -11.65 7.30
CA VAL A 24 6.57 -12.40 8.50
C VAL A 24 5.49 -13.40 8.95
N LEU A 25 4.24 -12.96 8.95
CA LEU A 25 3.12 -13.79 9.35
C LEU A 25 2.91 -14.98 8.40
N LEU A 26 3.26 -14.86 7.10
CA LEU A 26 3.11 -15.94 6.11
C LEU A 26 4.05 -17.11 6.41
N LEU A 27 5.08 -16.86 7.23
CA LEU A 27 6.01 -17.86 7.74
C LEU A 27 5.55 -18.48 9.08
N ILE A 28 4.47 -17.98 9.67
CA ILE A 28 3.88 -18.42 10.95
C ILE A 28 2.55 -19.15 10.67
N LYS A 29 2.07 -19.98 11.61
CA LYS A 29 0.84 -20.79 11.48
C LYS A 29 -0.36 -19.99 10.89
N PRO A 30 -1.11 -20.56 9.93
CA PRO A 30 -2.13 -19.85 9.16
C PRO A 30 -3.35 -19.38 9.98
N SER A 31 -3.64 -20.01 11.12
CA SER A 31 -4.78 -19.66 11.99
C SER A 31 -4.60 -18.34 12.73
N VAL A 32 -3.36 -17.94 13.01
CA VAL A 32 -3.00 -16.65 13.62
C VAL A 32 -2.96 -15.56 12.57
N HIS A 33 -2.64 -15.93 11.33
CA HIS A 33 -2.45 -15.05 10.18
C HIS A 33 -3.70 -14.22 9.86
N VAL A 34 -4.88 -14.86 9.78
CA VAL A 34 -6.13 -14.19 9.38
C VAL A 34 -6.57 -13.14 10.41
N ILE A 35 -6.42 -13.44 11.70
CA ILE A 35 -6.74 -12.51 12.78
C ILE A 35 -5.79 -11.31 12.76
N LEU A 36 -4.50 -11.56 12.63
CA LEU A 36 -3.52 -10.46 12.64
C LEU A 36 -3.62 -9.60 11.38
N LEU A 37 -3.95 -10.20 10.23
CA LEU A 37 -4.23 -9.48 8.99
C LEU A 37 -5.46 -8.56 9.13
N ALA A 38 -6.52 -9.03 9.78
CA ALA A 38 -7.68 -8.20 10.08
C ALA A 38 -7.34 -7.04 11.03
N MET A 39 -6.56 -7.29 12.09
CA MET A 39 -6.09 -6.23 12.99
C MET A 39 -5.21 -5.20 12.26
N LEU A 40 -4.39 -5.63 11.31
CA LEU A 40 -3.56 -4.76 10.47
C LEU A 40 -4.39 -3.89 9.52
N PHE A 41 -5.45 -4.43 8.92
CA PHE A 41 -6.38 -3.64 8.12
C PHE A 41 -7.19 -2.65 8.96
N LEU A 42 -7.58 -3.03 10.19
CA LEU A 42 -8.24 -2.15 11.16
C LEU A 42 -7.34 -0.98 11.55
N THR A 43 -6.14 -1.26 12.05
CA THR A 43 -5.17 -0.23 12.47
C THR A 43 -4.70 0.64 11.31
N GLY A 44 -4.50 0.05 10.12
CA GLY A 44 -4.19 0.79 8.89
C GLY A 44 -5.33 1.71 8.44
N GLY A 45 -6.58 1.22 8.49
CA GLY A 45 -7.76 2.02 8.16
C GLY A 45 -7.99 3.17 9.14
N GLU A 46 -7.80 2.93 10.43
CA GLU A 46 -7.85 3.98 11.47
C GLU A 46 -6.79 5.06 11.24
N ALA A 47 -5.55 4.68 10.90
CA ALA A 47 -4.51 5.64 10.58
C ALA A 47 -4.87 6.51 9.37
N VAL A 48 -5.48 5.92 8.34
CA VAL A 48 -5.98 6.65 7.17
C VAL A 48 -7.13 7.60 7.54
N PHE A 49 -8.05 7.18 8.42
CA PHE A 49 -9.12 8.03 8.92
C PHE A 49 -8.63 9.19 9.78
N LEU A 50 -7.61 8.98 10.62
CA LEU A 50 -6.96 10.04 11.38
C LEU A 50 -6.30 11.07 10.47
N ILE A 51 -5.53 10.62 9.47
CA ILE A 51 -4.91 11.49 8.47
C ILE A 51 -5.99 12.28 7.70
N TRP A 52 -7.10 11.63 7.35
CA TRP A 52 -8.23 12.31 6.73
C TRP A 52 -8.87 13.36 7.65
N GLY A 53 -9.14 13.03 8.92
CA GLY A 53 -9.77 13.92 9.89
C GLY A 53 -8.94 15.16 10.22
N ILE A 54 -7.62 14.98 10.41
CA ILE A 54 -6.68 16.08 10.63
C ILE A 54 -6.63 17.00 9.39
N ASN A 55 -6.61 16.44 8.18
CA ASN A 55 -6.58 17.26 6.98
C ASN A 55 -7.91 17.97 6.72
N ARG A 56 -9.06 17.33 6.99
CA ARG A 56 -10.37 17.96 6.84
C ARG A 56 -10.57 19.17 7.77
N THR A 57 -9.95 19.15 8.95
CA THR A 57 -10.03 20.26 9.92
C THR A 57 -9.07 21.42 9.57
N HIS A 58 -7.97 21.16 8.87
CA HIS A 58 -6.99 22.17 8.47
C HIS A 58 -7.23 22.82 7.10
N ILE A 59 -8.05 22.25 6.22
CA ILE A 59 -8.28 22.76 4.86
C ILE A 59 -9.38 23.83 4.84
N ARG A 60 -9.04 25.05 4.41
CA ARG A 60 -10.04 26.07 4.02
C ARG A 60 -10.73 25.59 2.73
N VAL A 61 -12.06 25.56 2.76
CA VAL A 61 -13.03 24.96 1.80
C VAL A 61 -12.86 25.31 0.30
N LYS A 62 -11.88 26.13 -0.13
CA LYS A 62 -11.81 26.66 -1.50
C LYS A 62 -10.99 25.87 -2.52
N ASP A 63 -10.20 24.86 -2.14
CA ASP A 63 -9.37 24.11 -3.10
C ASP A 63 -10.00 22.78 -3.53
N THR A 64 -10.59 22.77 -4.74
CA THR A 64 -11.23 21.59 -5.36
C THR A 64 -10.28 20.40 -5.56
N LYS A 65 -8.96 20.63 -5.69
CA LYS A 65 -7.95 19.56 -5.81
C LYS A 65 -7.68 18.84 -4.48
N GLU A 66 -7.66 19.56 -3.36
CA GLU A 66 -7.50 18.93 -2.04
C GLU A 66 -8.73 18.11 -1.67
N ASN A 67 -9.92 18.55 -2.07
CA ASN A 67 -11.16 17.84 -1.81
C ASN A 67 -11.19 16.43 -2.44
N ARG A 68 -10.61 16.27 -3.64
CA ARG A 68 -10.48 14.95 -4.30
C ARG A 68 -9.48 14.03 -3.58
N SER A 69 -8.39 14.59 -3.04
CA SER A 69 -7.40 13.84 -2.25
C SER A 69 -7.99 13.36 -0.93
N LEU A 70 -8.73 14.23 -0.23
CA LEU A 70 -9.48 13.89 0.98
C LEU A 70 -10.52 12.80 0.72
N TRP A 71 -11.29 12.89 -0.36
CA TRP A 71 -12.30 11.89 -0.67
C TRP A 71 -11.68 10.51 -0.91
N LEU A 72 -10.54 10.45 -1.59
CA LEU A 72 -9.78 9.21 -1.79
C LEU A 72 -9.24 8.62 -0.47
N LEU A 73 -8.75 9.46 0.44
CA LEU A 73 -8.33 9.03 1.78
C LEU A 73 -9.51 8.46 2.58
N PHE A 74 -10.65 9.13 2.55
CA PHE A 74 -11.87 8.62 3.19
C PHE A 74 -12.28 7.27 2.61
N LEU A 75 -12.26 7.11 1.29
CA LEU A 75 -12.61 5.85 0.65
C LEU A 75 -11.64 4.72 0.99
N THR A 76 -10.34 5.02 1.08
CA THR A 76 -9.34 4.00 1.47
C THR A 76 -9.51 3.57 2.91
N GLY A 77 -9.78 4.50 3.83
CA GLY A 77 -10.12 4.18 5.23
C GLY A 77 -11.40 3.34 5.34
N LEU A 78 -12.46 3.73 4.63
CA LEU A 78 -13.73 3.00 4.63
C LEU A 78 -13.57 1.59 4.03
N PHE A 79 -12.86 1.47 2.92
CA PHE A 79 -12.61 0.19 2.25
C PHE A 79 -11.81 -0.76 3.14
N THR A 80 -10.75 -0.27 3.79
CA THR A 80 -9.93 -1.08 4.71
C THR A 80 -10.72 -1.54 5.93
N PHE A 81 -11.62 -0.70 6.46
CA PHE A 81 -12.51 -1.07 7.55
C PHE A 81 -13.54 -2.14 7.14
N ILE A 82 -14.22 -1.96 6.00
CA ILE A 82 -15.16 -2.96 5.46
C ILE A 82 -14.42 -4.28 5.20
N LEU A 83 -13.22 -4.23 4.61
CA LEU A 83 -12.42 -5.41 4.35
C LEU A 83 -12.04 -6.14 5.64
N ALA A 84 -11.66 -5.41 6.70
CA ALA A 84 -11.36 -6.01 8.00
C ALA A 84 -12.58 -6.74 8.60
N ILE A 85 -13.77 -6.15 8.52
CA ILE A 85 -15.02 -6.77 9.00
C ILE A 85 -15.33 -8.05 8.20
N VAL A 86 -15.21 -7.99 6.87
CA VAL A 86 -15.43 -9.16 6.00
C VAL A 86 -14.42 -10.27 6.33
N ILE A 87 -13.15 -9.92 6.56
CA ILE A 87 -12.12 -10.90 6.94
C ILE A 87 -12.45 -11.57 8.28
N LEU A 88 -12.95 -10.82 9.26
CA LEU A 88 -13.33 -11.36 10.56
C LEU A 88 -14.57 -12.26 10.48
N LEU A 89 -15.60 -11.85 9.74
CA LEU A 89 -16.85 -12.60 9.58
C LEU A 89 -16.65 -13.93 8.84
N PHE A 90 -15.79 -13.96 7.83
CA PHE A 90 -15.55 -15.15 7.00
C PHE A 90 -14.24 -15.88 7.34
N ARG A 91 -13.71 -15.66 8.55
CA ARG A 91 -12.40 -16.16 9.00
C ARG A 91 -12.16 -17.63 8.68
N GLU A 92 -13.13 -18.50 8.99
CA GLU A 92 -13.00 -19.95 8.81
C GLU A 92 -12.82 -20.31 7.32
N TYR A 93 -13.59 -19.70 6.43
CA TYR A 93 -13.47 -19.89 4.98
C TYR A 93 -12.16 -19.29 4.42
N LEU A 94 -11.73 -18.15 4.97
CA LEU A 94 -10.56 -17.42 4.49
C LEU A 94 -9.20 -18.03 4.89
N THR A 95 -9.17 -18.94 5.86
CA THR A 95 -7.94 -19.71 6.17
C THR A 95 -7.44 -20.55 4.99
N GLY A 96 -8.32 -20.93 4.05
CA GLY A 96 -7.92 -21.59 2.80
C GLY A 96 -7.32 -20.65 1.75
N TYR A 97 -7.60 -19.34 1.86
CA TYR A 97 -7.31 -18.32 0.83
C TYR A 97 -6.30 -17.27 1.31
N VAL A 98 -5.52 -17.57 2.36
CA VAL A 98 -4.56 -16.63 2.98
C VAL A 98 -3.59 -16.03 1.97
N ILE A 99 -3.13 -16.82 0.99
CA ILE A 99 -2.19 -16.37 -0.03
C ILE A 99 -2.84 -15.41 -1.01
N GLN A 100 -4.08 -15.69 -1.45
CA GLN A 100 -4.80 -14.81 -2.37
C GLN A 100 -5.17 -13.50 -1.69
N LEU A 101 -5.55 -13.53 -0.40
CA LEU A 101 -5.81 -12.34 0.40
C LEU A 101 -4.57 -11.47 0.58
N THR A 102 -3.42 -12.07 0.94
CA THR A 102 -2.17 -11.33 1.09
C THR A 102 -1.66 -10.78 -0.24
N ALA A 103 -1.86 -11.53 -1.34
CA ALA A 103 -1.57 -11.05 -2.69
C ALA A 103 -2.45 -9.86 -3.09
N LEU A 104 -3.76 -9.91 -2.84
CA LEU A 104 -4.67 -8.79 -3.07
C LEU A 104 -4.25 -7.53 -2.28
N GLY A 105 -3.93 -7.68 -1.00
CA GLY A 105 -3.42 -6.57 -0.18
C GLY A 105 -2.13 -5.96 -0.77
N THR A 106 -1.21 -6.82 -1.23
CA THR A 106 0.05 -6.39 -1.86
C THR A 106 -0.20 -5.63 -3.18
N ILE A 107 -1.15 -6.07 -4.00
CA ILE A 107 -1.54 -5.39 -5.25
C ILE A 107 -2.08 -3.99 -4.96
N VAL A 108 -2.93 -3.82 -3.93
CA VAL A 108 -3.48 -2.51 -3.56
C VAL A 108 -2.35 -1.54 -3.18
N VAL A 109 -1.40 -1.99 -2.35
CA VAL A 109 -0.23 -1.18 -1.94
C VAL A 109 0.62 -0.79 -3.15
N LEU A 110 0.94 -1.73 -4.03
CA LEU A 110 1.73 -1.48 -5.22
C LEU A 110 0.99 -0.58 -6.24
N GLY A 111 -0.33 -0.70 -6.37
CA GLY A 111 -1.15 0.15 -7.23
C GLY A 111 -1.19 1.61 -6.76
N LEU A 112 -1.28 1.85 -5.45
CA LEU A 112 -1.13 3.20 -4.88
C LEU A 112 0.27 3.77 -5.17
N GLN A 113 1.29 2.91 -5.10
CA GLN A 113 2.67 3.33 -5.34
C GLN A 113 2.98 3.57 -6.82
N TRP A 114 2.32 2.86 -7.73
CA TRP A 114 2.34 3.16 -9.16
C TRP A 114 1.91 4.61 -9.39
N ASN A 115 0.73 5.01 -8.91
CA ASN A 115 0.20 6.36 -9.15
C ASN A 115 1.16 7.45 -8.63
N SER A 116 1.75 7.23 -7.46
CA SER A 116 2.75 8.12 -6.88
C SER A 116 4.02 8.21 -7.73
N ASN A 117 4.57 7.06 -8.19
CA ASN A 117 5.77 7.04 -9.03
C ASN A 117 5.54 7.59 -10.44
N ALA A 118 4.37 7.36 -11.04
CA ALA A 118 4.04 7.91 -12.36
C ALA A 118 4.03 9.45 -12.33
N LYS A 119 3.49 10.04 -11.25
CA LYS A 119 3.55 11.50 -11.02
C LYS A 119 4.97 11.98 -10.73
N LEU A 120 5.74 11.23 -9.94
CA LEU A 120 7.13 11.59 -9.63
C LEU A 120 8.01 11.54 -10.90
N TYR A 121 7.81 10.56 -11.78
CA TYR A 121 8.52 10.42 -13.04
C TYR A 121 8.17 11.54 -14.02
N SER A 122 6.89 11.88 -14.16
CA SER A 122 6.48 12.98 -15.06
C SER A 122 7.08 14.32 -14.65
N LEU A 123 7.31 14.54 -13.35
CA LEU A 123 7.93 15.75 -12.80
C LEU A 123 9.46 15.75 -12.91
N THR A 124 10.12 14.63 -12.62
CA THR A 124 11.59 14.58 -12.48
C THR A 124 12.32 14.05 -13.70
N LYS A 125 11.65 13.24 -14.53
CA LYS A 125 12.20 12.51 -15.69
C LYS A 125 13.51 11.75 -15.40
N LYS A 126 13.73 11.34 -14.15
CA LYS A 126 14.94 10.61 -13.74
C LYS A 126 14.82 9.11 -14.03
N ASN A 127 15.89 8.52 -14.57
CA ASN A 127 15.96 7.09 -14.88
C ASN A 127 15.71 6.19 -13.66
N LEU A 128 16.17 6.61 -12.47
CA LEU A 128 15.95 5.86 -11.23
C LEU A 128 14.44 5.71 -10.91
N VAL A 129 13.63 6.73 -11.18
CA VAL A 129 12.18 6.70 -10.95
C VAL A 129 11.49 5.80 -11.97
N LEU A 130 11.98 5.81 -13.21
CA LEU A 130 11.50 4.90 -14.26
C LEU A 130 11.80 3.45 -13.89
N THR A 131 13.02 3.14 -13.42
CA THR A 131 13.36 1.78 -12.97
C THR A 131 12.48 1.33 -11.82
N LEU A 132 12.21 2.19 -10.83
CA LEU A 132 11.31 1.87 -9.73
C LEU A 132 9.87 1.62 -10.20
N LEU A 133 9.38 2.40 -11.17
CA LEU A 133 8.06 2.20 -11.76
C LEU A 133 7.97 0.81 -12.43
N VAL A 134 8.98 0.45 -13.24
CA VAL A 134 9.05 -0.87 -13.89
C VAL A 134 9.09 -1.99 -12.86
N THR A 135 9.90 -1.87 -11.80
CA THR A 135 9.95 -2.85 -10.72
C THR A 135 8.59 -3.02 -10.02
N ILE A 136 7.87 -1.93 -9.76
CA ILE A 136 6.51 -1.97 -9.19
C ILE A 136 5.55 -2.70 -10.12
N ILE A 137 5.60 -2.44 -11.43
CA ILE A 137 4.74 -3.10 -12.42
C ILE A 137 5.01 -4.61 -12.44
N ILE A 138 6.29 -5.01 -12.47
CA ILE A 138 6.69 -6.43 -12.44
C ILE A 138 6.19 -7.10 -11.15
N LEU A 139 6.43 -6.50 -9.99
CA LEU A 139 5.96 -7.02 -8.70
C LEU A 139 4.44 -7.15 -8.66
N THR A 140 3.72 -6.19 -9.24
CA THR A 140 2.24 -6.22 -9.30
C THR A 140 1.76 -7.36 -10.19
N ALA A 141 2.40 -7.58 -11.34
CA ALA A 141 2.07 -8.69 -12.24
C ALA A 141 2.31 -10.05 -11.57
N VAL A 142 3.43 -10.21 -10.86
CA VAL A 142 3.72 -11.43 -10.11
C VAL A 142 2.68 -11.63 -9.00
N ALA A 143 2.36 -10.60 -8.22
CA ALA A 143 1.34 -10.68 -7.17
C ALA A 143 -0.05 -11.03 -7.74
N ALA A 144 -0.41 -10.47 -8.91
CA ALA A 144 -1.66 -10.81 -9.61
C ALA A 144 -1.72 -12.28 -10.01
N LEU A 145 -0.59 -12.86 -10.42
CA LEU A 145 -0.51 -14.28 -10.75
C LEU A 145 -0.86 -15.16 -9.54
N PHE A 146 -0.37 -14.82 -8.34
CA PHE A 146 -0.73 -15.50 -7.09
C PHE A 146 -2.22 -15.39 -6.70
N VAL A 147 -2.94 -14.37 -7.17
CA VAL A 147 -4.39 -14.24 -6.97
C VAL A 147 -5.17 -15.18 -7.88
N ILE A 148 -4.78 -15.27 -9.16
CA ILE A 148 -5.52 -16.03 -10.17
C ILE A 148 -5.22 -17.52 -10.05
N ILE A 149 -3.93 -17.90 -10.05
CA ILE A 149 -3.47 -19.28 -9.93
C ILE A 149 -2.21 -19.25 -9.06
N PRO A 150 -2.25 -19.67 -7.78
CA PRO A 150 -1.04 -19.72 -6.98
C PRO A 150 -0.07 -20.71 -7.65
N PRO A 151 1.02 -20.22 -8.26
CA PRO A 151 2.02 -21.13 -8.80
C PRO A 151 2.67 -21.82 -7.60
N PHE A 152 3.19 -23.03 -7.80
CA PHE A 152 3.93 -23.81 -6.79
C PHE A 152 3.10 -24.65 -5.80
N THR A 153 3.79 -25.61 -5.18
CA THR A 153 3.26 -26.52 -4.17
C THR A 153 2.91 -25.79 -2.87
N VAL A 154 2.08 -26.40 -2.02
CA VAL A 154 1.44 -25.74 -0.88
C VAL A 154 2.41 -25.02 0.05
N GLU A 155 3.60 -25.58 0.32
CA GLU A 155 4.60 -24.94 1.19
C GLU A 155 5.42 -23.86 0.48
N THR A 156 5.75 -24.06 -0.80
CA THR A 156 6.61 -23.14 -1.56
C THR A 156 5.87 -21.86 -1.92
N ARG A 157 4.55 -21.92 -2.14
CA ARG A 157 3.72 -20.72 -2.37
C ARG A 157 3.70 -19.75 -1.18
N PHE A 158 3.73 -20.22 0.08
CA PHE A 158 3.80 -19.33 1.25
C PHE A 158 5.15 -18.61 1.34
N LYS A 159 6.25 -19.35 1.12
CA LYS A 159 7.61 -18.77 1.13
C LYS A 159 7.80 -17.77 -0.01
N ALA A 160 7.32 -18.09 -1.21
CA ALA A 160 7.39 -17.20 -2.36
C ALA A 160 6.56 -15.92 -2.15
N MET A 161 5.36 -16.05 -1.59
CA MET A 161 4.52 -14.89 -1.27
C MET A 161 5.14 -14.03 -0.16
N ALA A 162 5.73 -14.64 0.88
CA ALA A 162 6.45 -13.91 1.91
C ALA A 162 7.62 -13.11 1.31
N PHE A 163 8.41 -13.73 0.41
CA PHE A 163 9.49 -13.06 -0.29
C PHE A 163 9.01 -11.88 -1.15
N LEU A 164 7.88 -12.03 -1.84
CA LEU A 164 7.24 -10.94 -2.57
C LEU A 164 6.77 -9.80 -1.65
N CYS A 165 6.24 -10.12 -0.46
CA CYS A 165 5.89 -9.12 0.54
C CYS A 165 7.12 -8.34 1.04
N PHE A 166 8.24 -9.02 1.30
CA PHE A 166 9.49 -8.34 1.69
C PHE A 166 10.05 -7.47 0.56
N LEU A 167 10.10 -7.98 -0.67
CA LEU A 167 10.55 -7.21 -1.83
C LEU A 167 9.67 -5.98 -2.09
N SER A 168 8.35 -6.15 -2.06
CA SER A 168 7.42 -5.05 -2.26
C SER A 168 7.57 -3.99 -1.16
N SER A 169 7.62 -4.40 0.11
CA SER A 169 7.84 -3.47 1.23
C SER A 169 9.16 -2.71 1.10
N GLY A 170 10.26 -3.39 0.75
CA GLY A 170 11.56 -2.76 0.53
C GLY A 170 11.53 -1.72 -0.59
N VAL A 171 10.88 -2.03 -1.72
CA VAL A 171 10.71 -1.08 -2.83
C VAL A 171 9.84 0.11 -2.43
N VAL A 172 8.76 -0.11 -1.69
CA VAL A 172 7.87 0.97 -1.23
C VAL A 172 8.60 1.88 -0.24
N LEU A 173 9.34 1.33 0.72
CA LEU A 173 10.14 2.08 1.68
C LEU A 173 11.25 2.90 1.00
N PHE A 174 11.98 2.29 0.07
CA PHE A 174 13.00 3.00 -0.69
C PHE A 174 12.39 4.17 -1.47
N ASN A 175 11.25 3.95 -2.12
CA ASN A 175 10.56 4.99 -2.87
C ASN A 175 10.02 6.11 -1.95
N TYR A 176 9.57 5.76 -0.75
CA TYR A 176 9.18 6.75 0.27
C TYR A 176 10.35 7.64 0.66
N VAL A 177 11.51 7.05 1.00
CA VAL A 177 12.72 7.79 1.38
C VAL A 177 13.17 8.69 0.23
N TYR A 178 13.21 8.17 -0.99
CA TYR A 178 13.61 8.92 -2.17
C TYR A 178 12.65 10.08 -2.47
N SER A 179 11.34 9.83 -2.40
CA SER A 179 10.32 10.87 -2.62
C SER A 179 10.38 11.97 -1.56
N MET A 180 10.54 11.62 -0.28
CA MET A 180 10.71 12.59 0.81
C MET A 180 12.00 13.39 0.68
N TRP A 181 13.11 12.74 0.29
CA TRP A 181 14.37 13.43 0.02
C TRP A 181 14.22 14.44 -1.13
N MET A 182 13.57 14.04 -2.23
CA MET A 182 13.28 14.92 -3.36
C MET A 182 12.36 16.09 -2.99
N ILE A 183 11.31 15.86 -2.19
CA ILE A 183 10.42 16.93 -1.72
C ILE A 183 11.15 17.93 -0.81
N LYS A 184 12.06 17.46 0.04
CA LYS A 184 12.87 18.33 0.92
C LYS A 184 13.93 19.13 0.16
N SER A 185 14.42 18.60 -0.96
CA SER A 185 15.46 19.24 -1.79
C SER A 185 14.89 20.11 -2.91
N TRP A 186 13.57 20.12 -3.13
CA TRP A 186 12.93 21.12 -3.98
C TRP A 186 12.84 22.45 -3.23
N PRO A 187 13.43 23.55 -3.76
CA PRO A 187 13.24 24.87 -3.17
C PRO A 187 11.74 25.17 -3.21
N VAL A 188 11.18 25.53 -2.05
CA VAL A 188 9.83 26.10 -1.98
C VAL A 188 9.87 27.34 -2.86
N PRO A 189 9.09 27.44 -3.96
CA PRO A 189 8.94 28.72 -4.62
C PRO A 189 8.29 29.64 -3.60
N VAL A 190 9.06 30.62 -3.12
CA VAL A 190 8.55 31.75 -2.38
C VAL A 190 7.73 32.56 -3.39
N SER A 191 6.42 32.38 -3.38
CA SER A 191 5.46 33.27 -4.05
C SER A 191 4.27 33.48 -3.15
#